data_AF-A0A7V8XYQ6-F1
#
_entry.id   AF-A0A7V8XYQ6-F1
#
_cell.length_a   1.000
_cell.length_b   1.000
_cell.length_c   1.000
_cell.angle_alpha   90.00
_cell.angle_beta   90.00
_cell.angle_gamma   90.00
#
_symmetry.space_group_name_H-M   'P 1'
#
loop_
_entity.id
_entity.type
_entity.pdbx_description
1 polymer ?
#
loop_
_entity_poly.entity_id
_entity_poly.type
_entity_poly.pdbx_seq_one_letter_code
_entity_poly.pdbx_strand_id
1 'polypeptide(L)' 'AGGERVVVLAHRFWQRRFGAEPAIVGRTIVLNGISHEVLGVMRRFLGLSPR' A
#
# COMPACT_ATOMS: atom_id res chain seq x y z
N ALA A 1 16.57 -11.77 -14.48
CA ALA A 1 15.52 -12.30 -13.58
C ALA A 1 14.58 -11.16 -13.20
N GLY A 2 13.26 -11.36 -13.21
CA GLY A 2 12.28 -10.34 -12.82
C GLY A 2 12.22 -10.22 -11.29
N GLY A 3 12.36 -9.00 -10.76
CA GLY A 3 12.36 -8.73 -9.33
C GLY A 3 11.00 -8.99 -8.66
N GLU A 4 11.03 -9.13 -7.34
CA GLU A 4 9.84 -9.29 -6.50
C GLU A 4 8.88 -8.11 -6.69
N ARG A 5 7.60 -8.42 -6.92
CA ARG A 5 6.58 -7.40 -7.16
C ARG A 5 5.94 -7.02 -5.83
N VAL A 6 6.47 -5.97 -5.23
CA VAL A 6 6.00 -5.43 -3.94
C VAL A 6 5.34 -4.06 -4.12
N VAL A 7 4.46 -3.69 -3.19
CA VAL A 7 3.77 -2.39 -3.19
C VAL A 7 3.57 -1.84 -1.78
N VAL A 8 3.60 -0.51 -1.66
CA VAL A 8 3.13 0.23 -0.48
C VAL A 8 1.86 0.99 -0.88
N LEU A 9 0.78 0.81 -0.13
CA LEU A 9 -0.51 1.44 -0.44
C LEU A 9 -0.59 2.83 0.18
N ALA A 10 -1.14 3.81 -0.55
CA ALA A 10 -1.53 5.07 0.06
C ALA A 10 -2.70 4.87 1.04
N HIS A 11 -2.69 5.53 2.20
CA HIS A 11 -3.75 5.43 3.21
C HIS A 11 -5.18 5.54 2.63
N ARG A 12 -5.42 6.55 1.78
CA ARG A 12 -6.76 6.76 1.19
C ARG A 12 -7.19 5.64 0.24
N PHE A 13 -6.25 5.06 -0.50
CA PHE A 13 -6.54 3.92 -1.38
C PHE A 13 -6.87 2.69 -0.54
N TRP A 14 -6.05 2.41 0.49
CA TRP A 14 -6.26 1.31 1.40
C TRP A 14 -7.64 1.37 2.08
N GLN A 15 -8.02 2.53 2.62
CA GLN A 15 -9.33 2.74 3.24
C GLN A 15 -10.49 2.50 2.27
N ARG A 16 -10.42 3.07 1.06
CA ARG A 16 -11.50 2.98 0.08
C ARG A 16 -11.67 1.58 -0.50
N ARG A 17 -10.55 0.87 -0.74
CA ARG A 17 -10.57 -0.40 -1.47
C ARG A 17 -10.62 -1.63 -0.57
N PHE A 18 -10.09 -1.52 0.65
CA PHE A 18 -9.94 -2.62 1.60
C PHE A 18 -10.53 -2.29 2.99
N GLY A 19 -11.33 -1.23 3.12
CA GLY A 19 -12.06 -0.94 4.35
C GLY A 19 -11.19 -0.65 5.58
N ALA A 20 -9.95 -0.23 5.37
CA ALA A 20 -8.96 -0.06 6.44
C ALA A 20 -8.60 -1.37 7.17
N GLU A 21 -8.67 -2.52 6.48
CA GLU A 21 -8.28 -3.82 7.04
C GLU A 21 -6.76 -3.89 7.29
N PRO A 22 -6.30 -4.01 8.55
CA PRO A 22 -4.86 -4.02 8.88
C PRO A 22 -4.17 -5.30 8.42
N ALA A 23 -4.91 -6.41 8.28
CA ALA A 23 -4.40 -7.68 7.81
C ALA A 23 -4.01 -7.67 6.32
N ILE A 24 -4.14 -6.54 5.61
CA ILE A 24 -3.70 -6.40 4.21
C ILE A 24 -2.17 -6.54 4.06
N VAL A 25 -1.39 -6.21 5.08
CA VAL A 25 0.08 -6.27 5.02
C VAL A 25 0.52 -7.74 5.00
N GLY A 26 1.43 -8.08 4.09
CA GLY A 26 1.86 -9.46 3.79
C GLY A 26 0.89 -10.24 2.90
N ARG A 27 -0.24 -9.63 2.46
CA ARG A 27 -1.15 -10.26 1.50
C ARG A 27 -0.78 -9.89 0.07
N THR A 28 -1.01 -10.83 -0.84
CA THR A 28 -0.95 -10.59 -2.28
C THR A 28 -2.26 -9.99 -2.78
N ILE A 29 -2.17 -8.89 -3.52
CA ILE A 29 -3.30 -8.23 -4.19
C ILE A 29 -3.04 -8.16 -5.70
N VAL A 30 -4.11 -8.04 -6.48
CA VAL A 30 -4.00 -7.81 -7.93
C VAL A 30 -4.24 -6.34 -8.23
N LEU A 31 -3.23 -5.69 -8.83
CA LEU A 31 -3.30 -4.32 -9.33
C LEU A 31 -3.02 -4.35 -10.83
N ASN A 32 -3.93 -3.81 -11.64
CA ASN A 32 -3.80 -3.78 -13.10
C ASN A 32 -3.53 -5.16 -13.73
N GLY A 33 -4.14 -6.22 -13.18
CA GLY A 33 -3.95 -7.60 -13.64
C GLY A 33 -2.63 -8.25 -13.19
N ILE A 34 -1.84 -7.58 -12.34
CA ILE A 34 -0.55 -8.05 -11.87
C ILE A 34 -0.61 -8.27 -10.36
N SER A 35 -0.07 -9.41 -9.90
CA SER A 35 0.04 -9.73 -8.47
C SER A 35 1.17 -8.94 -7.80
N HIS A 36 0.87 -8.35 -6.65
CA HIS A 36 1.80 -7.62 -5.80
C HIS A 36 1.63 -8.00 -4.32
N GLU A 37 2.74 -8.19 -3.61
CA GLU A 37 2.72 -8.29 -2.14
C GLU A 37 2.66 -6.89 -1.51
N VAL A 38 1.79 -6.71 -0.53
CA VAL A 38 1.66 -5.46 0.20
C VAL A 38 2.63 -5.42 1.37
N LEU A 39 3.66 -4.58 1.30
CA LEU A 39 4.63 -4.42 2.40
C LEU A 39 4.18 -3.43 3.47
N GLY A 40 3.21 -2.57 3.16
CA GLY A 40 2.71 -1.61 4.12
C GLY A 40 1.73 -0.60 3.57
N VAL A 41 1.22 0.24 4.47
CA VAL A 41 0.35 1.37 4.13
C VAL A 41 1.03 2.67 4.55
N MET A 42 1.25 3.55 3.59
CA MET A 42 1.82 4.87 3.81
C MET A 42 0.86 5.71 4.66
N ARG A 43 1.35 6.25 5.78
CA ARG A 43 0.60 7.22 6.61
C ARG A 43 0.51 8.56 5.90
N ARG A 44 -0.51 9.36 6.25
CA ARG A 44 -0.59 10.74 5.77
C ARG A 44 0.64 11.52 6.25
N PHE A 45 1.42 12.06 5.34
CA PHE A 45 2.47 13.01 5.67
C PHE A 45 1.83 14.33 6.10
N LEU A 46 2.23 14.84 7.26
CA LEU A 46 1.66 16.07 7.84
C LEU A 46 2.25 17.35 7.22
N GLY A 47 3.23 17.24 6.32
CA GLY A 47 4.01 18.40 5.89
C GLY A 47 5.00 18.78 6.99
N LEU A 48 6.29 18.51 6.77
CA LEU A 48 7.32 19.17 7.57
C LEU A 48 7.44 20.58 7.01
N SER A 49 6.63 21.51 7.54
CA SER A 49 6.85 22.92 7.29
C SER A 49 8.17 23.31 7.95
N PRO A 50 9.21 23.70 7.19
CA PRO A 50 10.38 24.34 7.76
C PRO A 50 9.90 25.69 8.33
N ARG A 51 10.25 25.96 9.59
CA ARG A 51 10.12 27.31 10.14
C ARG A 51 11.22 28.20 9.59
#